data_AF-A0AB33JRY8-F1
#
_entry.id   AF-A0AB33JRY8-F1
#
_cell.length_a   1.000
_cell.length_b   1.000
_cell.length_c   1.000
_cell.angle_alpha   90.00
_cell.angle_beta   90.00
_cell.angle_gamma   90.00
#
_symmetry.space_group_name_H-M   'P 1'
#
loop_
_entity.id
_entity.type
_entity.pdbx_description
1 polymer ?
#
loop_
_entity_poly.entity_id
_entity_poly.type
_entity_poly.pdbx_seq_one_letter_code
_entity_poly.pdbx_strand_id
1 'polypeptide(L)'
;MAASLAAAEAAVLAWEPAAAEDERDALVAALTEHRTLLTEHLDDEERELLPLAARQLRVPEWNALGEHFLTSTPTPKLLLFLGIVLEDANPSEHAMVLGGLPRPARLLWSLVCRPLYDRRVRTVRGTRP
;
A
#
# COMPACT_ATOMS: atom_id res chain seq x y z
N MET A 1 -7.15 -13.48 -6.93
CA MET A 1 -6.88 -12.05 -6.66
C MET A 1 -7.67 -11.08 -7.54
N ALA A 2 -7.58 -11.11 -8.88
CA ALA A 2 -8.33 -10.15 -9.73
C ALA A 2 -9.86 -10.28 -9.57
N ALA A 3 -10.38 -11.50 -9.52
CA ALA A 3 -11.81 -11.75 -9.31
C ALA A 3 -12.31 -11.24 -7.93
N SER A 4 -11.55 -11.51 -6.86
CA SER A 4 -11.89 -11.02 -5.52
C SER A 4 -11.86 -9.49 -5.41
N LEU A 5 -10.95 -8.83 -6.15
CA LEU A 5 -10.91 -7.36 -6.19
C LEU A 5 -12.13 -6.80 -6.92
N ALA A 6 -12.49 -7.37 -8.08
CA ALA A 6 -13.69 -6.99 -8.81
C ALA A 6 -14.98 -7.21 -7.99
N ALA A 7 -15.03 -8.29 -7.20
CA ALA A 7 -16.13 -8.54 -6.28
C ALA A 7 -16.23 -7.47 -5.18
N ALA A 8 -15.09 -7.06 -4.59
CA ALA A 8 -15.07 -5.98 -3.62
C ALA A 8 -15.50 -4.64 -4.24
N GLU A 9 -15.07 -4.33 -5.46
CA GLU A 9 -15.50 -3.13 -6.20
C GLU A 9 -17.02 -3.12 -6.44
N ALA A 10 -17.59 -4.24 -6.88
CA ALA A 10 -19.02 -4.37 -7.07
C ALA A 10 -19.80 -4.20 -5.75
N ALA A 11 -19.30 -4.77 -4.66
CA ALA A 11 -19.92 -4.66 -3.34
C ALA A 11 -19.90 -3.22 -2.80
N VAL A 12 -18.83 -2.45 -3.05
CA VAL A 12 -18.76 -1.02 -2.70
C VAL A 12 -19.88 -0.25 -3.41
N LEU A 13 -20.04 -0.47 -4.72
CA LEU A 13 -21.06 0.22 -5.52
C LEU A 13 -22.49 -0.12 -5.09
N ALA A 14 -22.73 -1.34 -4.59
CA ALA A 14 -24.02 -1.74 -4.06
C ALA A 14 -24.31 -1.11 -2.68
N TRP A 15 -23.28 -0.98 -1.84
CA TRP A 15 -23.43 -0.45 -0.47
C TRP A 15 -23.54 1.08 -0.41
N GLU A 16 -22.78 1.80 -1.25
CA GLU A 16 -22.65 3.28 -1.21
C GLU A 16 -23.99 4.05 -1.19
N PRO A 17 -25.04 3.70 -1.97
CA PRO A 17 -26.24 4.52 -2.08
C PRO A 17 -27.11 4.57 -0.81
N ALA A 18 -27.16 3.47 -0.05
CA ALA A 18 -28.12 3.31 1.05
C ALA A 18 -27.47 2.94 2.39
N ALA A 19 -26.21 2.50 2.37
CA ALA A 19 -25.48 2.02 3.55
C ALA A 19 -26.26 0.96 4.36
N ALA A 20 -27.07 0.14 3.67
CA ALA A 20 -27.91 -0.87 4.30
C ALA A 20 -27.08 -2.03 4.87
N GLU A 21 -27.64 -2.71 5.87
CA GLU A 21 -26.92 -3.70 6.68
C GLU A 21 -26.53 -4.95 5.88
N ASP A 22 -27.40 -5.42 4.98
CA ASP A 22 -27.14 -6.60 4.15
C ASP A 22 -25.99 -6.33 3.15
N GLU A 23 -26.00 -5.19 2.48
CA GLU A 23 -24.93 -4.77 1.57
C GLU A 23 -23.62 -4.49 2.31
N ARG A 24 -23.70 -3.98 3.54
CA ARG A 24 -22.52 -3.83 4.41
C ARG A 24 -21.88 -5.18 4.66
N ASP A 25 -22.68 -6.19 5.03
CA ASP A 25 -22.16 -7.52 5.36
C ASP A 25 -21.57 -8.21 4.12
N ALA A 26 -22.19 -8.02 2.94
CA ALA A 26 -21.63 -8.45 1.66
C ALA A 26 -20.29 -7.77 1.33
N LEU A 27 -20.18 -6.46 1.55
CA LEU A 27 -18.94 -5.72 1.36
C LEU A 27 -17.83 -6.19 2.32
N VAL A 28 -18.16 -6.39 3.60
CA VAL A 28 -17.21 -6.91 4.60
C VAL A 28 -16.72 -8.30 4.21
N ALA A 29 -17.61 -9.17 3.75
CA ALA A 29 -17.23 -10.50 3.29
C ALA A 29 -16.26 -10.43 2.09
N ALA A 30 -16.58 -9.63 1.06
CA ALA A 30 -15.74 -9.48 -0.12
C ALA A 30 -14.35 -8.89 0.20
N LEU A 31 -14.27 -7.88 1.08
CA LEU A 31 -13.01 -7.31 1.54
C LEU A 31 -12.19 -8.30 2.37
N THR A 32 -12.84 -9.11 3.20
CA THR A 32 -12.18 -10.13 4.03
C THR A 32 -11.58 -11.24 3.17
N GLU A 33 -12.32 -11.71 2.17
CA GLU A 33 -11.84 -12.68 1.20
C GLU A 33 -10.67 -12.11 0.40
N HIS A 34 -10.81 -10.90 -0.14
CA HIS A 34 -9.74 -10.27 -0.91
C HIS A 34 -8.46 -10.09 -0.08
N ARG A 35 -8.59 -9.64 1.18
CA ARG A 35 -7.46 -9.50 2.12
C ARG A 35 -6.76 -10.84 2.34
N THR A 36 -7.50 -11.92 2.54
CA THR A 36 -6.94 -13.25 2.78
C THR A 36 -6.10 -13.69 1.58
N LEU A 37 -6.66 -13.63 0.38
CA LEU A 37 -5.96 -13.99 -0.86
C LEU A 37 -4.76 -13.08 -1.16
N LEU A 38 -4.87 -11.79 -0.84
CA LEU A 38 -3.77 -10.85 -1.02
C LEU A 38 -2.61 -11.15 -0.07
N THR A 39 -2.89 -11.45 1.19
CA THR A 39 -1.85 -11.82 2.17
C THR A 39 -1.16 -13.12 1.76
N GLU A 40 -1.90 -14.16 1.39
CA GLU A 40 -1.31 -15.41 0.90
C GLU A 40 -0.41 -15.19 -0.31
N HIS A 41 -0.84 -14.34 -1.25
CA HIS A 41 -0.04 -13.99 -2.42
C HIS A 41 1.26 -13.27 -2.05
N LEU A 42 1.20 -12.29 -1.15
CA LEU A 42 2.39 -11.55 -0.70
C LEU A 42 3.36 -12.47 0.07
N ASP A 43 2.84 -13.37 0.90
CA ASP A 43 3.65 -14.37 1.61
C ASP A 43 4.40 -15.28 0.63
N ASP A 44 3.74 -15.70 -0.46
CA ASP A 44 4.38 -16.47 -1.52
C ASP A 44 5.44 -15.65 -2.28
N GLU A 45 5.20 -14.36 -2.52
CA GLU A 45 6.20 -13.47 -3.13
C GLU A 45 7.43 -13.33 -2.23
N GLU A 46 7.25 -13.10 -0.94
CA GLU A 46 8.34 -12.95 0.02
C GLU A 46 9.17 -14.23 0.18
N ARG A 47 8.50 -15.39 0.18
CA ARG A 47 9.15 -16.69 0.38
C ARG A 47 9.86 -17.22 -0.86
N GLU A 48 9.26 -17.04 -2.03
CA GLU A 48 9.72 -17.69 -3.26
C GLU A 48 10.29 -16.68 -4.26
N LEU A 49 9.56 -15.58 -4.52
CA LEU A 49 9.88 -14.65 -5.60
C LEU A 49 11.02 -13.67 -5.24
N LEU A 50 10.98 -13.02 -4.08
CA LEU A 50 12.01 -12.07 -3.65
C LEU A 50 13.39 -12.74 -3.50
N PRO A 51 13.51 -13.97 -2.95
CA PRO A 51 14.79 -14.66 -2.90
C PRO A 51 15.31 -15.05 -4.29
N LEU A 52 14.43 -15.38 -5.24
CA LEU A 52 14.83 -15.61 -6.63
C LEU A 52 15.33 -14.32 -7.28
N ALA A 53 14.62 -13.21 -7.10
CA ALA A 53 15.03 -11.91 -7.58
C ALA A 53 16.41 -11.52 -7.04
N ALA A 54 16.67 -11.72 -5.74
CA ALA A 54 17.96 -11.43 -5.12
C ALA A 54 19.12 -12.27 -5.68
N ARG A 55 18.85 -13.50 -6.16
CA ARG A 55 19.85 -14.38 -6.76
C ARG A 55 20.07 -14.13 -8.26
N GLN A 56 19.04 -13.67 -8.96
CA GLN A 56 19.01 -13.63 -10.43
C GLN A 56 19.18 -12.22 -10.99
N LEU A 57 18.77 -11.19 -10.25
CA LEU A 57 18.84 -9.80 -10.70
C LEU A 57 20.11 -9.12 -10.20
N ARG A 58 20.77 -8.41 -11.11
CA ARG A 58 21.86 -7.50 -10.76
C ARG A 58 21.28 -6.21 -10.19
N VAL A 59 22.09 -5.50 -9.40
CA VAL A 59 21.70 -4.22 -8.79
C VAL A 59 21.09 -3.22 -9.80
N PRO A 60 21.63 -3.02 -11.03
CA PRO A 60 21.01 -2.11 -11.99
C PRO A 60 19.63 -2.57 -12.48
N GLU A 61 19.42 -3.88 -12.62
CA GLU A 61 18.14 -4.45 -13.07
C GLU A 61 17.08 -4.31 -11.97
N TRP A 62 17.47 -4.55 -10.72
CA TRP A 62 16.63 -4.28 -9.56
C TRP A 62 16.26 -2.81 -9.44
N ASN A 63 17.24 -1.91 -9.60
CA ASN A 63 16.99 -0.47 -9.54
C ASN A 63 16.06 0.00 -10.66
N ALA A 64 16.18 -0.55 -11.88
CA ALA A 64 15.30 -0.23 -12.99
C ALA A 64 13.82 -0.56 -12.70
N LEU A 65 13.55 -1.64 -11.94
CA LEU A 65 12.19 -1.95 -11.48
C LEU A 65 11.68 -0.88 -10.52
N GLY A 66 12.52 -0.42 -9.59
CA GLY A 66 12.20 0.69 -8.68
C GLY A 66 11.94 2.00 -9.42
N GLU A 67 12.77 2.35 -10.40
CA GLU A 67 12.59 3.53 -11.26
C GLU A 67 11.29 3.43 -12.08
N HIS A 68 10.98 2.25 -12.60
CA HIS A 68 9.71 2.03 -13.30
C HIS A 68 8.51 2.22 -12.36
N PHE A 69 8.56 1.70 -11.14
CA PHE A 69 7.52 1.92 -10.13
C PHE A 69 7.33 3.42 -9.83
N LEU A 70 8.42 4.16 -9.64
CA LEU A 70 8.39 5.61 -9.38
C LEU A 70 7.84 6.42 -10.56
N THR A 71 8.11 6.01 -11.79
CA THR A 71 7.72 6.76 -13.00
C THR A 71 6.31 6.40 -13.47
N SER A 72 5.85 5.16 -13.26
CA SER A 72 4.51 4.69 -13.65
C SER A 72 3.43 5.01 -12.61
N THR A 73 3.80 5.26 -11.36
CA THR A 73 2.83 5.51 -10.28
C THR A 73 2.51 7.00 -10.16
N PRO A 74 1.22 7.39 -10.18
CA PRO A 74 0.82 8.76 -9.92
C PRO A 74 1.34 9.28 -8.56
N THR A 75 1.82 10.52 -8.51
CA THR A 75 2.41 11.13 -7.30
C THR A 75 1.56 10.95 -6.04
N PRO A 76 0.23 11.15 -6.04
CA PRO A 76 -0.57 10.96 -4.82
C PRO A 76 -0.51 9.53 -4.27
N LYS A 77 -0.41 8.52 -5.15
CA LYS A 77 -0.27 7.11 -4.75
C LYS A 77 1.13 6.82 -4.21
N LEU A 78 2.17 7.41 -4.79
CA LEU A 78 3.54 7.29 -4.25
C LEU A 78 3.62 7.83 -2.82
N LEU A 79 2.95 8.95 -2.52
CA LEU A 79 2.92 9.50 -1.16
C LEU A 79 2.20 8.57 -0.18
N LEU A 80 1.13 7.93 -0.62
CA LEU A 80 0.43 6.92 0.19
C LEU A 80 1.33 5.71 0.46
N PHE A 81 1.97 5.16 -0.58
CA PHE A 81 2.87 4.02 -0.44
C PHE A 81 4.07 4.32 0.45
N LEU A 82 4.67 5.50 0.30
CA LEU A 82 5.74 5.95 1.19
C LEU A 82 5.30 5.97 2.65
N GLY A 83 4.06 6.41 2.91
CA GLY A 83 3.51 6.38 4.27
C GLY A 83 3.27 4.97 4.79
N ILE A 84 2.76 4.06 3.96
CA ILE A 84 2.59 2.63 4.33
C ILE A 84 3.93 2.01 4.70
N VAL A 85 4.96 2.19 3.86
CA VAL A 85 6.30 1.64 4.10
C VAL A 85 6.90 2.19 5.40
N LEU A 86 6.74 3.50 5.66
CA LEU A 86 7.31 4.14 6.84
C LEU A 86 6.52 3.87 8.12
N GLU A 87 5.26 3.44 8.03
CA GLU A 87 4.44 3.09 9.18
C GLU A 87 4.93 1.83 9.88
N ASP A 88 5.27 0.79 9.11
CA ASP A 88 5.76 -0.49 9.64
C ASP A 88 7.29 -0.55 9.75
N ALA A 89 8.01 0.45 9.24
CA ALA A 89 9.46 0.53 9.30
C ALA A 89 9.97 0.78 10.74
N ASN A 90 10.98 0.03 11.15
CA ASN A 90 11.72 0.32 12.39
C ASN A 90 12.57 1.60 12.23
N PRO A 91 13.13 2.18 13.32
CA PRO A 91 13.87 3.45 13.23
C PRO A 91 15.06 3.43 12.25
N SER A 92 15.72 2.29 12.08
CA SER A 92 16.85 2.14 11.16
C SER A 92 16.40 2.07 9.70
N GLU A 93 15.32 1.33 9.42
CA GLU A 93 14.70 1.24 8.09
C GLU A 93 14.11 2.57 7.67
N HIS A 94 13.44 3.26 8.60
CA HIS A 94 12.89 4.58 8.38
C HIS A 94 13.98 5.59 8.00
N ALA A 95 15.14 5.54 8.67
CA ALA A 95 16.29 6.38 8.33
C ALA A 95 16.90 6.00 6.97
N MET A 96 16.95 4.71 6.63
CA MET A 96 17.43 4.21 5.34
C MET A 96 16.55 4.70 4.18
N VAL A 97 15.23 4.50 4.27
CA VAL A 97 14.26 4.90 3.24
C VAL A 97 14.29 6.41 3.03
N LEU A 98 14.21 7.21 4.10
CA LEU A 98 14.30 8.67 3.97
C LEU A 98 15.70 9.14 3.54
N GLY A 99 16.75 8.39 3.90
CA GLY A 99 18.13 8.64 3.47
C GLY A 99 18.30 8.55 1.96
N GLY A 100 17.57 7.66 1.30
CA GLY A 100 17.54 7.54 -0.16
C GLY A 100 16.86 8.71 -0.88
N LEU A 101 16.04 9.50 -0.18
CA LEU A 101 15.36 10.65 -0.77
C LEU A 101 16.25 11.90 -0.82
N PRO A 102 16.12 12.74 -1.88
CA PRO A 102 16.70 14.08 -1.89
C PRO A 102 16.23 14.90 -0.69
N ARG A 103 17.10 15.76 -0.14
CA ARG A 103 16.77 16.66 0.98
C ARG A 103 15.42 17.39 0.85
N PRO A 104 15.05 18.00 -0.29
CA PRO A 104 13.74 18.64 -0.42
C PRO A 104 12.57 17.66 -0.28
N ALA A 105 12.71 16.42 -0.76
CA ALA A 105 11.67 15.40 -0.62
C ALA A 105 11.49 14.96 0.84
N ARG A 106 12.57 14.94 1.65
CA ARG A 106 12.47 14.67 3.10
C ARG A 106 11.70 15.76 3.83
N LEU A 107 11.89 17.02 3.43
CA LEU A 107 11.15 18.15 3.99
C LEU A 107 9.67 18.10 3.59
N LEU A 108 9.39 17.78 2.33
CA LEU A 108 8.03 17.57 1.85
C LEU A 108 7.33 16.43 2.61
N TRP A 109 8.06 15.33 2.85
CA TRP A 109 7.57 14.21 3.64
C TRP A 109 7.15 14.64 5.04
N SER A 110 8.04 15.31 5.79
CA SER A 110 7.78 15.67 7.17
C SER A 110 6.68 16.73 7.34
N LEU A 111 6.60 17.70 6.41
CA LEU A 111 5.68 18.83 6.53
C LEU A 111 4.31 18.58 5.90
N VAL A 112 4.24 17.78 4.84
CA VAL A 112 3.02 17.65 4.02
C VAL A 112 2.54 16.21 3.98
N CYS A 113 3.41 15.27 3.59
CA CYS A 113 2.96 13.90 3.29
C CYS A 113 2.59 13.13 4.55
N ARG A 114 3.39 13.21 5.61
CA ARG A 114 3.13 12.50 6.87
C ARG A 114 1.80 12.92 7.51
N PRO A 115 1.49 14.23 7.71
CA PRO A 115 0.18 14.62 8.26
C PRO A 115 -1.00 14.20 7.39
N LEU A 116 -0.85 14.22 6.05
CA LEU A 116 -1.89 13.78 5.12
C LEU A 116 -2.11 12.26 5.22
N TYR A 117 -1.03 11.49 5.31
CA TYR A 117 -1.06 10.04 5.53
C TYR A 117 -1.77 9.71 6.85
N ASP A 118 -1.34 10.31 7.96
CA ASP A 118 -1.92 10.08 9.28
C ASP A 118 -3.41 10.41 9.30
N ARG A 119 -3.81 11.51 8.64
CA ARG A 119 -5.23 11.87 8.48
C ARG A 119 -5.99 10.81 7.69
N ARG A 120 -5.44 10.35 6.56
CA ARG A 120 -6.07 9.33 5.71
C ARG A 120 -6.25 8.01 6.46
N VAL A 121 -5.22 7.54 7.15
CA VAL A 121 -5.23 6.29 7.93
C VAL A 121 -6.22 6.37 9.09
N ARG A 122 -6.27 7.50 9.82
CA ARG A 122 -7.27 7.70 10.88
C ARG A 122 -8.70 7.59 10.36
N THR A 123 -8.99 8.18 9.21
CA THR A 123 -10.31 8.06 8.57
C THR A 123 -10.63 6.61 8.21
N VAL A 124 -9.68 5.89 7.62
CA VAL A 124 -9.90 4.51 7.16
C VAL A 124 -10.05 3.54 8.33
N ARG A 125 -9.22 3.68 9.38
CA ARG A 125 -9.22 2.77 10.54
C ARG A 125 -10.29 3.11 11.58
N GLY A 126 -11.05 4.18 11.38
CA GLY A 126 -12.11 4.59 12.30
C GLY A 126 -11.60 4.93 13.71
N THR A 127 -10.29 5.17 13.88
CA THR A 127 -9.73 5.67 15.14
C THR A 127 -10.25 7.09 15.32
N ARG A 128 -11.37 7.22 16.05
CA ARG A 128 -11.84 8.52 16.55
C ARG A 128 -10.69 9.18 17.33
N PRO A 129 -10.56 10.51 17.27
CA PRO A 129 -9.65 11.23 18.16
C PRO A 129 -9.97 10.96 19.63
#